data_AF-A0A8D8HEL1-F1
#
_entry.id   AF-A0A8D8HEL1-F1
#
_cell.length_a   1.000
_cell.length_b   1.000
_cell.length_c   1.000
_cell.angle_alpha   90.00
_cell.angle_beta   90.00
_cell.angle_gamma   90.00
#
_symmetry.space_group_name_H-M   'P 1'
#
loop_
_entity.id
_entity.type
_entity.pdbx_description
1 polymer ?
#
loop_
_entity_poly.entity_id
_entity_poly.type
_entity_poly.pdbx_seq_one_letter_code
_entity_poly.pdbx_strand_id
1 'polypeptide(L)'
;DAFFIRPFYKMMLQKQIDLRDMESVDTEYYNSLLYIKENDPSELMLTFSVDEESFGTTSQRELKPDGANIEVTNENKDEYIRLVIEWRFVARVKSQMQAFLEGFGSLVPLNLLKIFDENELELLMCGIQ
;
A
#
# COMPACT_ATOMS: atom_id res chain seq x y z
N ASP A 1 9.86 11.46 19.46
CA ASP A 1 9.99 10.12 18.85
C ASP A 1 9.16 10.04 17.59
N ALA A 2 9.66 9.35 16.58
CA ALA A 2 9.04 9.25 15.26
C ALA A 2 8.85 7.78 14.89
N PHE A 3 7.64 7.43 14.48
CA PHE A 3 7.25 6.08 14.08
C PHE A 3 6.75 6.13 12.64
N PHE A 4 7.12 5.15 11.83
CA PHE A 4 6.56 4.98 10.49
C PHE A 4 5.36 4.04 10.53
N ILE A 5 4.52 4.13 9.50
CA ILE A 5 3.42 3.19 9.30
C ILE A 5 3.95 1.78 9.02
N ARG A 6 3.22 0.73 9.41
CA ARG A 6 3.60 -0.67 9.19
C ARG A 6 4.00 -1.02 7.74
N PRO A 7 3.33 -0.51 6.68
CA PRO A 7 3.77 -0.67 5.30
C PRO A 7 5.23 -0.26 5.04
N PHE A 8 5.74 0.76 5.74
CA PHE A 8 7.11 1.23 5.58
C PHE A 8 8.12 0.15 5.97
N TYR A 9 7.96 -0.46 7.15
CA TYR A 9 8.83 -1.54 7.60
C TYR A 9 8.68 -2.78 6.71
N LYS A 10 7.45 -3.11 6.27
CA LYS A 10 7.24 -4.19 5.29
C LYS A 10 7.99 -3.94 3.98
N MET A 11 7.98 -2.70 3.46
CA MET A 11 8.75 -2.34 2.26
C MET A 11 10.25 -2.49 2.47
N MET A 12 10.78 -2.10 3.63
CA MET A 12 12.19 -2.31 3.97
C MET A 12 12.59 -3.79 3.93
N LEU A 13 11.70 -4.65 4.42
CA LEU A 13 11.88 -6.10 4.44
C LEU A 13 11.55 -6.78 3.10
N GLN A 14 11.08 -6.01 2.09
CA GLN A 14 10.58 -6.52 0.81
C GLN A 14 9.40 -7.51 0.98
N LYS A 15 8.57 -7.29 2.00
CA LYS A 15 7.34 -8.03 2.24
C LYS A 15 6.18 -7.42 1.46
N GLN A 16 5.22 -8.25 1.06
CA GLN A 16 3.98 -7.77 0.46
C GLN A 16 3.15 -7.00 1.50
N ILE A 17 2.56 -5.89 1.05
CA ILE A 17 1.59 -5.12 1.81
C ILE A 17 0.20 -5.65 1.46
N ASP A 18 -0.60 -5.92 2.48
CA ASP A 18 -1.92 -6.50 2.34
C ASP A 18 -3.02 -5.55 2.85
N LEU A 19 -4.28 -5.96 2.71
CA LEU A 19 -5.42 -5.13 3.08
C LEU A 19 -5.43 -4.78 4.57
N ARG A 20 -4.93 -5.66 5.45
CA ARG A 20 -4.91 -5.40 6.90
C ARG A 20 -3.92 -4.30 7.27
N ASP A 21 -2.89 -4.09 6.46
CA ASP A 21 -1.97 -2.97 6.66
C ASP A 21 -2.62 -1.61 6.35
N MET A 22 -3.75 -1.60 5.63
CA MET A 22 -4.55 -0.38 5.41
C MET A 22 -5.28 0.05 6.68
N GLU A 23 -5.73 -0.90 7.51
CA GLU A 23 -6.55 -0.61 8.70
C GLU A 23 -5.86 0.34 9.68
N SER A 24 -4.55 0.18 9.86
CA SER A 24 -3.72 1.02 10.73
C SER A 24 -3.35 2.37 10.14
N VAL A 25 -3.59 2.60 8.85
CA VAL A 25 -3.26 3.85 8.15
C VAL A 25 -4.51 4.67 7.85
N ASP A 26 -5.54 4.01 7.34
CA ASP A 26 -6.78 4.61 6.87
C ASP A 26 -7.93 3.61 7.04
N THR A 27 -8.57 3.67 8.21
CA THR A 27 -9.65 2.76 8.59
C THR A 27 -10.88 2.92 7.70
N GLU A 28 -11.18 4.14 7.23
CA GLU A 28 -12.32 4.38 6.33
C GLU A 28 -12.08 3.69 4.99
N TYR A 29 -10.91 3.89 4.40
CA TYR A 29 -10.56 3.28 3.12
C TYR A 29 -10.43 1.76 3.23
N TYR A 30 -9.90 1.25 4.35
CA TYR A 30 -9.91 -0.18 4.68
C TYR A 30 -11.34 -0.75 4.67
N ASN A 31 -12.28 -0.08 5.33
CA ASN A 31 -13.67 -0.52 5.38
C ASN A 31 -14.32 -0.54 3.99
N SER A 32 -14.04 0.46 3.14
CA SER A 32 -14.53 0.47 1.74
C SER A 32 -13.98 -0.71 0.93
N LEU A 33 -12.69 -1.01 1.05
CA LEU A 33 -12.07 -2.15 0.35
C LEU A 33 -12.55 -3.49 0.92
N LEU A 34 -12.76 -3.57 2.24
CA LEU A 34 -13.34 -4.75 2.89
C LEU A 34 -14.78 -4.98 2.41
N TYR A 35 -15.57 -3.92 2.28
CA TYR A 35 -16.92 -4.00 1.73
C TYR A 35 -16.90 -4.55 0.30
N ILE A 36 -16.05 -4.02 -0.58
CA ILE A 36 -15.87 -4.55 -1.95
C ILE A 36 -15.49 -6.02 -1.90
N LYS A 37 -14.59 -6.41 -1.00
CA LYS A 37 -14.15 -7.81 -0.85
C LYS A 37 -15.29 -8.75 -0.46
N GLU A 38 -16.14 -8.34 0.46
CA GLU A 38 -17.19 -9.18 1.06
C GLU A 38 -18.52 -9.15 0.30
N ASN A 39 -18.76 -8.11 -0.51
CA ASN A 39 -20.01 -7.89 -1.22
C ASN A 39 -19.81 -7.90 -2.74
N ASP A 40 -20.90 -7.83 -3.50
CA ASP A 40 -20.86 -7.64 -4.95
C ASP A 40 -20.60 -6.16 -5.27
N PRO A 41 -19.46 -5.80 -5.91
CA PRO A 41 -19.15 -4.41 -6.21
C PRO A 41 -19.83 -3.89 -7.48
N SER A 42 -20.59 -4.72 -8.22
CA SER A 42 -21.16 -4.34 -9.52
C SER A 42 -22.09 -3.12 -9.42
N GLU A 43 -22.79 -2.95 -8.30
CA GLU A 43 -23.66 -1.79 -8.05
C GLU A 43 -22.90 -0.49 -7.78
N LEU A 44 -21.61 -0.58 -7.41
CA LEU A 44 -20.76 0.57 -7.13
C LEU A 44 -20.24 1.24 -8.40
N MET A 45 -20.44 0.62 -9.58
CA MET A 45 -19.96 1.11 -10.88
C MET A 45 -18.47 1.49 -10.88
N LEU A 46 -17.67 0.74 -10.12
CA LEU A 46 -16.23 0.94 -10.03
C LEU A 46 -15.56 0.44 -11.30
N THR A 47 -14.50 1.12 -11.70
CA THR A 47 -13.59 0.67 -12.76
C THR A 47 -12.18 0.45 -12.19
N PHE A 48 -11.27 -0.11 -12.97
CA PHE A 48 -9.85 -0.24 -12.57
C PHE A 48 -9.11 1.10 -12.65
N SER A 49 -9.65 2.12 -12.00
CA SER A 49 -9.08 3.45 -11.88
C SER A 49 -9.36 4.03 -10.49
N VAL A 50 -8.55 5.00 -10.07
CA VAL A 50 -8.69 5.70 -8.78
C VAL A 50 -8.53 7.19 -8.97
N ASP A 51 -9.24 7.96 -8.18
CA ASP A 51 -9.06 9.41 -8.11
C ASP A 51 -7.80 9.74 -7.29
N GLU A 52 -6.92 10.54 -7.87
CA GLU A 52 -5.73 11.08 -7.25
C GLU A 52 -5.90 12.60 -7.12
N GLU A 53 -6.02 13.06 -5.87
CA GLU A 53 -5.96 14.49 -5.56
C GLU A 53 -4.51 14.92 -5.38
N SER A 54 -4.08 15.90 -6.17
CA SER A 54 -2.76 16.51 -6.08
C SER A 54 -2.87 18.02 -6.22
N PHE A 55 -2.42 18.75 -5.19
CA PHE A 55 -2.40 20.22 -5.16
C PHE A 55 -3.77 20.86 -5.51
N GLY A 56 -4.86 20.27 -5.00
CA GLY A 56 -6.24 20.74 -5.24
C GLY A 56 -6.81 20.39 -6.61
N THR A 57 -6.12 19.56 -7.40
CA THR A 57 -6.63 19.01 -8.67
C THR A 57 -6.87 17.52 -8.51
N THR A 58 -8.09 17.08 -8.83
CA THR A 58 -8.44 15.65 -8.91
C THR A 58 -8.18 15.15 -10.33
N SER A 59 -7.43 14.06 -10.45
CA SER A 59 -7.16 13.38 -11.71
C SER A 59 -7.46 11.89 -11.58
N GLN A 60 -7.95 11.27 -12.65
CA GLN A 60 -8.21 9.84 -12.66
C GLN A 60 -6.95 9.09 -13.10
N ARG A 61 -6.55 8.08 -12.33
CA ARG A 61 -5.38 7.25 -12.63
C ARG A 61 -5.82 5.81 -12.83
N GLU A 62 -5.47 5.24 -13.98
CA GLU A 62 -5.71 3.82 -14.23
C GLU A 62 -4.78 2.94 -13.38
N LEU A 63 -5.34 1.87 -12.81
CA LEU A 63 -4.62 0.88 -12.01
C LEU A 63 -3.93 -0.18 -12.87
N LYS A 64 -4.45 -0.41 -14.08
CA LYS A 64 -3.89 -1.29 -15.11
C LYS A 64 -4.20 -0.71 -16.50
N PRO A 65 -3.54 -1.17 -17.58
CA PRO A 65 -3.80 -0.66 -18.92
C PRO A 65 -5.29 -0.80 -19.29
N ASP A 66 -5.87 0.27 -19.82
CA ASP A 66 -7.30 0.35 -20.19
C ASP A 66 -8.24 0.19 -18.97
N GLY A 67 -7.72 0.47 -17.77
CA GLY A 67 -8.41 0.23 -16.52
C GLY A 67 -9.71 1.04 -16.36
N ALA A 68 -9.80 2.23 -16.94
CA ALA A 68 -11.01 3.04 -16.89
C ALA A 68 -12.20 2.40 -17.64
N ASN A 69 -11.94 1.47 -18.56
CA ASN A 69 -12.97 0.76 -19.34
C ASN A 69 -13.28 -0.65 -18.78
N ILE A 70 -12.62 -1.06 -17.70
CA ILE A 70 -12.77 -2.37 -17.09
C ILE A 70 -13.55 -2.21 -15.79
N GLU A 71 -14.77 -2.73 -15.75
CA GLU A 71 -15.60 -2.72 -14.54
C GLU A 71 -15.09 -3.71 -13.48
N VAL A 72 -15.27 -3.34 -12.22
CA VAL A 72 -14.98 -4.20 -11.08
C VAL A 72 -16.17 -5.12 -10.83
N THR A 73 -15.93 -6.43 -10.90
CA THR A 73 -16.93 -7.49 -10.73
C THR A 73 -16.47 -8.44 -9.62
N ASN A 74 -17.35 -9.36 -9.21
CA ASN A 74 -17.00 -10.41 -8.25
C ASN A 74 -15.81 -11.28 -8.68
N GLU A 75 -15.56 -11.43 -9.99
CA GLU A 75 -14.47 -12.25 -10.52
C GLU A 75 -13.11 -11.56 -10.46
N ASN A 76 -13.08 -10.22 -10.48
CA ASN A 76 -11.86 -9.43 -10.60
C ASN A 76 -11.61 -8.48 -9.41
N LYS A 77 -12.52 -8.42 -8.43
CA LYS A 77 -12.41 -7.53 -7.26
C LYS A 77 -11.15 -7.72 -6.42
N ASP A 78 -10.66 -8.95 -6.30
CA ASP A 78 -9.41 -9.22 -5.56
C ASP A 78 -8.20 -8.60 -6.27
N GLU A 79 -8.19 -8.60 -7.61
CA GLU A 79 -7.18 -7.90 -8.41
C GLU A 79 -7.28 -6.38 -8.20
N TYR A 80 -8.50 -5.84 -8.25
CA TYR A 80 -8.75 -4.42 -8.00
C TYR A 80 -8.19 -3.99 -6.64
N ILE A 81 -8.56 -4.70 -5.56
CA ILE A 81 -8.08 -4.42 -4.20
C ILE A 81 -6.55 -4.47 -4.14
N ARG A 82 -5.93 -5.49 -4.74
CA ARG A 82 -4.47 -5.63 -4.78
C ARG A 82 -3.80 -4.43 -5.46
N LEU A 83 -4.32 -4.00 -6.61
CA LEU A 83 -3.77 -2.87 -7.36
C LEU A 83 -3.97 -1.54 -6.64
N VAL A 84 -5.11 -1.34 -5.97
CA VAL A 84 -5.35 -0.17 -5.12
C VAL A 84 -4.32 -0.10 -3.99
N ILE A 85 -4.08 -1.21 -3.28
CA ILE A 85 -3.07 -1.29 -2.21
C ILE A 85 -1.66 -1.01 -2.75
N GLU A 86 -1.30 -1.64 -3.87
CA GLU A 86 -0.01 -1.45 -4.53
C GLU A 86 0.20 0.02 -4.92
N TRP A 87 -0.80 0.66 -5.50
CA TRP A 87 -0.72 2.09 -5.82
C TRP A 87 -0.59 2.95 -4.56
N ARG A 88 -1.46 2.72 -3.57
CA ARG A 88 -1.59 3.58 -2.38
C ARG A 88 -0.35 3.59 -1.51
N PHE A 89 0.36 2.46 -1.40
CA PHE A 89 1.51 2.31 -0.51
C PHE A 89 2.85 2.12 -1.20
N VAL A 90 2.89 1.57 -2.42
CA VAL A 90 4.16 1.21 -3.06
C VAL A 90 4.48 2.15 -4.20
N ALA A 91 3.59 2.26 -5.20
CA ALA A 91 3.90 2.94 -6.44
C ALA A 91 4.26 4.43 -6.25
N ARG A 92 3.52 5.14 -5.38
CA ARG A 92 3.68 6.59 -5.16
C ARG A 92 4.97 6.97 -4.45
N VAL A 93 5.57 6.04 -3.71
CA VAL A 93 6.75 6.28 -2.86
C VAL A 93 7.94 5.41 -3.22
N LYS A 94 7.87 4.70 -4.36
CA LYS A 94 8.88 3.70 -4.74
C LYS A 94 10.28 4.30 -4.86
N SER A 95 10.43 5.46 -5.50
CA SER A 95 11.73 6.10 -5.68
C SER A 95 12.29 6.65 -4.36
N GLN A 96 11.43 7.21 -3.51
CA GLN A 96 11.77 7.69 -2.18
C GLN A 96 12.21 6.55 -1.26
N MET A 97 11.48 5.43 -1.28
CA MET A 97 11.83 4.22 -0.54
C MET A 97 13.16 3.64 -1.03
N GLN A 98 13.38 3.61 -2.35
CA GLN A 98 14.64 3.13 -2.91
C GLN A 98 15.83 3.99 -2.47
N ALA A 99 15.71 5.31 -2.53
CA ALA A 99 16.74 6.22 -2.03
C ALA A 99 17.00 6.03 -0.52
N PHE A 100 15.94 5.82 0.27
CA PHE A 100 16.07 5.52 1.70
C PHE A 100 16.83 4.20 1.93
N LEU A 101 16.50 3.14 1.20
CA LEU A 101 17.17 1.84 1.32
C LEU A 101 18.62 1.86 0.84
N GLU A 102 18.94 2.66 -0.17
CA GLU A 102 20.33 2.87 -0.60
C GLU A 102 21.16 3.56 0.49
N GLY A 103 20.61 4.62 1.10
CA GLY A 103 21.23 5.30 2.22
C GLY A 103 21.40 4.40 3.44
N PHE A 104 20.33 3.70 3.84
CA PHE A 104 20.35 2.78 4.98
C PHE A 104 21.31 1.59 4.74
N GLY A 105 21.28 1.03 3.52
CA GLY A 105 22.12 -0.08 3.07
C GLY A 105 23.62 0.24 3.05
N SER A 106 23.98 1.53 2.99
CA SER A 106 25.38 1.97 3.08
C SER A 106 25.98 1.80 4.48
N LEU A 107 25.14 1.73 5.52
CA LEU A 107 25.55 1.57 6.92
C LEU A 107 25.29 0.16 7.44
N VAL A 108 24.12 -0.41 7.09
CA VAL A 108 23.68 -1.72 7.57
C VAL A 108 23.31 -2.60 6.38
N PRO A 109 23.94 -3.77 6.22
CA PRO A 109 23.58 -4.71 5.17
C PRO A 109 22.10 -5.11 5.24
N LEU A 110 21.32 -4.80 4.20
CA LEU A 110 19.86 -5.00 4.17
C LEU A 110 19.44 -6.47 4.34
N ASN A 111 20.31 -7.41 4.01
CA ASN A 111 20.07 -8.84 4.23
C ASN A 111 20.00 -9.20 5.72
N LEU A 112 20.68 -8.46 6.61
CA LEU A 112 20.60 -8.67 8.04
C LEU A 112 19.26 -8.23 8.61
N LEU A 113 18.60 -7.26 7.98
CA LEU A 113 17.28 -6.80 8.42
C LEU A 113 16.20 -7.87 8.22
N LYS A 114 16.38 -8.75 7.23
CA LYS A 114 15.40 -9.80 6.88
C LYS A 114 15.22 -10.87 7.97
N ILE A 115 16.06 -10.87 9.02
CA ILE A 115 15.86 -11.74 10.19
C ILE A 115 14.72 -11.26 11.09
N PHE A 116 14.38 -9.96 11.01
CA PHE A 116 13.33 -9.34 11.80
C PHE A 116 12.00 -9.34 11.06
N ASP A 117 10.90 -9.42 11.82
CA ASP A 117 9.60 -9.00 11.32
C ASP A 117 9.41 -7.48 11.36
N GLU A 118 8.30 -6.98 10.81
CA GLU A 118 8.03 -5.54 10.75
C GLU A 118 7.86 -4.89 12.13
N ASN A 119 7.38 -5.63 13.13
CA ASN A 119 7.21 -5.13 14.50
C ASN A 119 8.56 -5.13 15.24
N GLU A 120 9.37 -6.16 15.04
CA GLU A 120 10.74 -6.23 15.58
C GLU A 120 11.64 -5.16 14.97
N LEU A 121 11.51 -4.89 13.66
CA LEU A 121 12.26 -3.83 12.99
C LEU A 121 11.82 -2.44 13.48
N GLU A 122 10.52 -2.23 13.67
CA GLU A 122 10.00 -1.03 14.31
C GLU A 122 10.59 -0.85 15.70
N LEU A 123 10.56 -1.88 16.52
CA LEU A 123 11.13 -1.85 17.88
C LEU A 123 12.63 -1.55 17.88
N LEU A 124 13.37 -2.16 16.95
CA LEU A 124 14.82 -1.95 16.81
C LEU A 124 15.16 -0.50 16.47
N MET A 125 14.38 0.14 15.59
CA MET A 125 14.66 1.51 15.15
C MET A 125 14.09 2.58 16.08
N CYS A 126 12.91 2.35 16.64
CA CYS A 126 12.12 3.36 17.36
C CYS A 126 12.04 3.13 18.87
N GLY A 127 12.38 1.94 19.38
CA GLY A 127 12.36 1.60 20.81
C GLY A 127 10.98 1.24 21.36
N ILE A 128 10.92 1.03 22.69
CA ILE A 128 9.69 0.74 23.46
C ILE A 128 9.17 2.07 24.04
N GLN A 129 7.84 2.23 24.08
CA GLN A 129 7.18 3.33 24.76
C GLN A 129 7.19 3.17 26.29
#